data_AF-A0A1Q3DHC5-F1
#
_entry.id   AF-A0A1Q3DHC5-F1
#
_cell.length_a   1.000
_cell.length_b   1.000
_cell.length_c   1.000
_cell.angle_alpha   90.00
_cell.angle_beta   90.00
_cell.angle_gamma   90.00
#
_symmetry.space_group_name_H-M   'P 1'
#
loop_
_entity.id
_entity.type
_entity.pdbx_description
1 polymer ?
#
loop_
_entity_poly.entity_id
_entity_poly.type
_entity_poly.pdbx_seq_one_letter_code
_entity_poly.pdbx_strand_id
1 'polypeptide(L)'
;SNQLSTIKIESLTLYYYRPTYHDLQIEERGKFTQASYQSGMIYEWNIDCMNEYHIINKLQKITMVSNAYKIKNTSDKTVTNLLIVGFTGQLKGQWDNVLTIYKLMKFVNHFLI
;
A
#
# COMPACT_ATOMS: atom_id res chain seq x y z
N SER A 1 35.97 -11.35 51.72
CA SER A 1 35.98 -9.87 51.65
C SER A 1 36.06 -9.46 50.20
N ASN A 2 35.15 -8.58 49.78
CA ASN A 2 35.04 -8.03 48.43
C ASN A 2 36.25 -7.15 48.09
N GLN A 3 36.67 -7.13 46.82
CA GLN A 3 37.06 -5.90 46.11
C GLN A 3 36.91 -6.14 44.58
N LEU A 4 36.14 -5.29 43.91
CA LEU A 4 36.01 -5.23 42.45
C LEU A 4 37.34 -4.83 41.80
N SER A 5 37.65 -5.39 40.62
CA SER A 5 38.22 -4.56 39.55
C SER A 5 37.95 -5.10 38.14
N THR A 6 37.25 -4.24 37.38
CA THR A 6 37.39 -3.96 35.95
C THR A 6 36.91 -5.01 34.93
N ILE A 7 35.71 -4.76 34.41
CA ILE A 7 35.15 -5.35 33.20
C ILE A 7 36.05 -5.00 32.01
N LYS A 8 36.75 -5.99 31.45
CA LYS A 8 37.47 -5.86 30.19
C LYS A 8 36.51 -6.26 29.07
N ILE A 9 35.86 -5.27 28.47
CA ILE A 9 35.03 -5.47 27.29
C ILE A 9 35.98 -5.78 26.13
N GLU A 10 36.23 -7.06 25.87
CA GLU A 10 36.87 -7.47 24.63
C GLU A 10 35.95 -7.07 23.47
N SER A 11 36.50 -6.28 22.56
CA SER A 11 35.81 -5.69 21.42
C SER A 11 34.99 -6.73 20.67
N LEU A 12 33.67 -6.60 20.71
CA LEU A 12 32.77 -7.23 19.76
C LEU A 12 33.13 -6.68 18.37
N THR A 13 34.03 -7.37 17.68
CA THR A 13 34.24 -7.18 16.26
C THR A 13 32.98 -7.68 15.57
N LEU A 14 31.97 -6.81 15.46
CA LEU A 14 30.85 -7.05 14.57
C LEU A 14 31.42 -7.11 13.15
N TYR A 15 31.59 -8.33 12.66
CA TYR A 15 31.73 -8.62 11.24
C TYR A 15 30.42 -8.26 10.55
N TYR A 16 30.14 -6.97 10.40
CA TYR A 16 29.17 -6.54 9.41
C TYR A 16 29.75 -6.91 8.05
N TYR A 17 29.19 -7.96 7.46
CA TYR A 17 29.27 -8.18 6.02
C TYR A 17 28.89 -6.85 5.36
N ARG A 18 29.87 -6.19 4.73
CA ARG A 18 29.67 -4.90 4.06
C ARG A 18 29.07 -5.24 2.70
N PRO A 19 27.77 -5.01 2.47
CA PRO A 19 27.17 -5.36 1.19
C PRO A 19 27.86 -4.51 0.13
N THR A 20 28.37 -5.16 -0.91
CA THR A 20 28.93 -4.45 -2.06
C THR A 20 27.79 -3.71 -2.76
N TYR A 21 28.09 -2.62 -3.47
CA TYR A 21 27.07 -1.74 -4.09
C TYR A 21 26.02 -2.49 -4.94
N HIS A 22 26.39 -3.68 -5.45
CA HIS A 22 25.50 -4.57 -6.18
C HIS A 22 24.47 -5.26 -5.27
N ASP A 23 24.82 -5.58 -4.03
CA ASP A 23 23.97 -6.30 -3.06
C ASP A 23 22.83 -5.41 -2.52
N LEU A 24 23.09 -4.11 -2.33
CA LEU A 24 22.04 -3.12 -1.98
C LEU A 24 21.03 -2.89 -3.12
N GLN A 25 21.39 -3.23 -4.36
CA GLN A 25 20.49 -3.10 -5.51
C GLN A 25 19.72 -4.38 -5.83
N ILE A 26 20.14 -5.52 -5.26
CA ILE A 26 19.54 -6.83 -5.56
C ILE A 26 18.26 -7.06 -4.76
N GLU A 27 18.09 -6.45 -3.58
CA GLU A 27 16.94 -6.82 -2.75
C GLU A 27 15.60 -6.36 -3.34
N GLU A 28 15.43 -5.11 -3.79
CA GLU A 28 14.08 -4.64 -4.16
C GLU A 28 14.02 -3.50 -5.19
N ARG A 29 14.90 -3.49 -6.21
CA ARG A 29 14.49 -2.90 -7.49
C ARG A 29 13.46 -3.84 -8.09
N GLY A 30 12.24 -3.78 -7.55
CA GLY A 30 11.12 -4.61 -7.92
C GLY A 30 11.14 -4.70 -9.43
N LYS A 31 11.31 -5.93 -9.96
CA LYS A 31 11.05 -6.18 -11.37
C LYS A 31 9.69 -5.57 -11.58
N PHE A 32 9.63 -4.41 -12.24
CA PHE A 32 8.40 -3.88 -12.81
C PHE A 32 8.05 -4.97 -13.80
N THR A 33 7.36 -5.98 -13.31
CA THR A 33 6.80 -7.03 -14.13
C THR A 33 6.03 -6.23 -15.15
N GLN A 34 6.36 -6.41 -16.42
CA GLN A 34 5.65 -5.80 -17.52
C GLN A 34 4.25 -6.41 -17.50
N ALA A 35 3.46 -6.00 -16.53
CA ALA A 35 2.11 -6.43 -16.27
C ALA A 35 1.29 -5.64 -17.26
N SER A 36 0.99 -6.27 -18.39
CA SER A 36 0.01 -5.73 -19.31
C SER A 36 -1.35 -5.78 -18.62
N TYR A 37 -1.79 -4.64 -18.09
CA TYR A 37 -3.13 -4.53 -17.51
C TYR A 37 -4.16 -4.42 -18.63
N GLN A 38 -5.10 -5.35 -18.66
CA GLN A 38 -6.16 -5.34 -19.66
C GLN A 38 -7.29 -4.43 -19.18
N SER A 39 -7.60 -3.41 -19.98
CA SER A 39 -8.78 -2.60 -19.71
C SER A 39 -10.06 -3.42 -19.90
N GLY A 40 -10.92 -3.44 -18.88
CA GLY A 40 -12.13 -4.26 -18.78
C GLY A 40 -12.15 -5.27 -17.62
N MET A 41 -10.99 -5.55 -17.00
CA MET A 41 -10.91 -6.45 -15.83
C MET A 41 -11.00 -5.66 -14.53
N ILE A 42 -11.57 -6.24 -13.46
CA ILE A 42 -11.53 -5.64 -12.12
C ILE A 42 -10.34 -6.26 -11.38
N TYR A 43 -9.43 -5.41 -10.89
CA TYR A 43 -8.27 -5.83 -10.11
C TYR A 43 -8.50 -5.50 -8.64
N GLU A 44 -8.09 -6.41 -7.76
CA GLU A 44 -8.24 -6.25 -6.31
C GLU A 44 -7.04 -5.52 -5.68
N TRP A 45 -7.34 -4.53 -4.85
CA TRP A 45 -6.41 -3.65 -4.18
C TRP A 45 -6.59 -3.70 -2.66
N ASN A 46 -6.32 -4.86 -2.07
CA ASN A 46 -6.16 -4.96 -0.62
C ASN A 46 -4.78 -4.38 -0.22
N ILE A 47 -4.77 -3.46 0.75
CA ILE A 47 -3.55 -2.88 1.35
C ILE A 47 -3.42 -3.21 2.84
N ASP A 48 -4.32 -4.04 3.38
CA ASP A 48 -4.32 -4.41 4.79
C ASP A 48 -3.00 -5.09 5.15
N CYS A 49 -2.47 -4.73 6.32
CA CYS A 49 -1.25 -5.31 6.88
C CYS A 49 0.00 -5.18 5.97
N MET A 50 -0.01 -4.29 4.97
CA MET A 50 1.15 -4.01 4.13
C MET A 50 2.10 -3.01 4.79
N ASN A 51 3.41 -3.16 4.53
CA ASN A 51 4.41 -2.15 4.88
C ASN A 51 4.41 -1.00 3.85
N GLU A 52 5.10 0.10 4.16
CA GLU A 52 5.12 1.30 3.31
C GLU A 52 5.59 1.01 1.88
N TYR A 53 6.65 0.21 1.72
CA TYR A 53 7.16 -0.18 0.40
C TYR A 53 6.12 -0.92 -0.43
N HIS A 54 5.44 -1.91 0.18
CA HIS A 54 4.38 -2.67 -0.47
C HIS A 54 3.18 -1.81 -0.83
N ILE A 55 2.83 -0.84 0.02
CA ILE A 55 1.77 0.15 -0.27
C ILE A 55 2.17 1.01 -1.48
N ILE A 56 3.40 1.55 -1.52
CA ILE A 56 3.91 2.37 -2.63
C ILE A 56 3.87 1.56 -3.94
N ASN A 57 4.36 0.33 -3.94
CA ASN A 57 4.32 -0.54 -5.10
C ASN A 57 2.87 -0.82 -5.56
N LYS A 58 1.94 -1.04 -4.62
CA LYS A 58 0.51 -1.22 -4.93
C LYS A 58 -0.09 0.03 -5.57
N LEU A 59 0.22 1.22 -5.06
CA LEU A 59 -0.24 2.49 -5.62
C LEU A 59 0.31 2.75 -7.03
N GLN A 60 1.57 2.37 -7.28
CA GLN A 60 2.14 2.42 -8.63
C GLN A 60 1.38 1.50 -9.59
N LYS A 61 1.01 0.29 -9.17
CA LYS A 61 0.19 -0.64 -9.99
C LYS A 61 -1.21 -0.08 -10.27
N ILE A 62 -1.87 0.51 -9.27
CA ILE A 62 -3.17 1.19 -9.45
C ILE A 62 -3.06 2.30 -10.50
N THR A 63 -1.98 3.08 -10.47
CA THR A 63 -1.71 4.15 -11.45
C THR A 63 -1.55 3.58 -12.87
N MET A 64 -0.81 2.47 -13.02
CA MET A 64 -0.67 1.79 -14.32
C MET A 64 -2.02 1.29 -14.85
N VAL A 65 -2.86 0.70 -13.99
CA VAL A 65 -4.20 0.24 -14.34
C VAL A 65 -5.11 1.40 -14.77
N SER A 66 -5.08 2.52 -14.03
CA SER A 66 -5.82 3.73 -14.38
C SER A 66 -5.46 4.24 -15.79
N ASN A 67 -4.17 4.30 -16.09
CA ASN A 67 -3.69 4.71 -17.41
C ASN A 67 -4.14 3.74 -18.51
N ALA A 68 -4.09 2.43 -18.26
CA ALA A 68 -4.56 1.43 -19.21
C ALA A 68 -6.07 1.56 -19.54
N TYR A 69 -6.89 1.93 -18.54
CA TYR A 69 -8.29 2.25 -18.80
C TYR A 69 -8.43 3.51 -19.65
N LYS A 70 -7.76 4.61 -19.28
CA LYS A 70 -7.84 5.88 -20.03
C LYS A 70 -7.41 5.74 -21.50
N ILE A 71 -6.41 4.92 -21.80
CA ILE A 71 -5.97 4.65 -23.18
C ILE A 71 -7.09 4.01 -24.03
N LYS A 72 -8.00 3.24 -23.42
CA LYS A 72 -9.16 2.64 -24.11
C LYS A 72 -10.38 3.58 -24.22
N ASN A 73 -10.19 4.89 -24.05
CA ASN A 73 -11.23 5.92 -24.15
C ASN A 73 -12.43 5.72 -23.20
N THR A 74 -12.21 5.07 -22.05
CA THR A 74 -13.22 5.02 -20.98
C THR A 74 -13.32 6.37 -20.27
N SER A 75 -14.55 6.83 -19.99
CA SER A 75 -14.77 8.07 -19.26
C SER A 75 -14.14 8.03 -17.86
N ASP A 76 -13.68 9.19 -17.37
CA ASP A 76 -13.06 9.28 -16.05
C ASP A 76 -13.98 8.72 -14.94
N LYS A 77 -15.30 8.95 -15.04
CA LYS A 77 -16.30 8.37 -14.13
C LYS A 77 -16.26 6.85 -14.10
N THR A 78 -16.16 6.21 -15.26
CA THR A 78 -16.08 4.74 -15.36
C THR A 78 -14.76 4.22 -14.81
N VAL A 79 -13.64 4.90 -15.09
CA VAL A 79 -12.32 4.57 -14.53
C VAL A 79 -12.33 4.64 -13.00
N THR A 80 -12.85 5.74 -12.44
CA THR A 80 -12.97 5.93 -10.99
C THR A 80 -13.83 4.85 -10.36
N ASN A 81 -14.97 4.51 -10.96
CA ASN A 81 -15.84 3.45 -10.46
C ASN A 81 -15.13 2.08 -10.47
N LEU A 82 -14.42 1.73 -11.55
CA LEU A 82 -13.66 0.49 -11.64
C LEU A 82 -12.55 0.40 -10.58
N LEU A 83 -11.86 1.51 -10.32
CA LEU A 83 -10.83 1.57 -9.28
C LEU A 83 -11.45 1.41 -7.88
N ILE A 84 -12.54 2.11 -7.57
CA ILE A 84 -13.25 2.02 -6.28
C ILE A 84 -13.76 0.61 -6.00
N VAL A 85 -14.29 -0.07 -7.04
CA VAL A 85 -14.76 -1.46 -6.92
C VAL A 85 -13.60 -2.42 -6.62
N GLY A 86 -12.41 -2.13 -7.13
CA GLY A 86 -11.21 -2.91 -6.86
C GLY A 86 -10.69 -2.81 -5.42
N PHE A 87 -10.99 -1.75 -4.68
CA PHE A 87 -10.57 -1.63 -3.28
C PHE A 87 -11.38 -2.55 -2.36
N THR A 88 -10.65 -3.34 -1.58
CA THR A 88 -11.15 -4.30 -0.59
C THR A 88 -10.43 -4.10 0.75
N GLY A 89 -10.77 -4.90 1.76
CA GLY A 89 -10.10 -4.86 3.06
C GLY A 89 -10.62 -3.77 4.01
N GLN A 90 -9.84 -3.47 5.05
CA GLN A 90 -10.19 -2.54 6.13
C GLN A 90 -10.41 -1.12 5.61
N LEU A 91 -9.59 -0.67 4.64
CA LEU A 91 -9.76 0.66 4.04
C LEU A 91 -11.16 0.81 3.42
N LYS A 92 -11.61 -0.21 2.66
CA LYS A 92 -12.94 -0.21 2.06
C LYS A 92 -14.04 -0.22 3.14
N GLY A 93 -13.90 -1.07 4.16
CA GLY A 93 -14.84 -1.11 5.28
C GLY A 93 -14.96 0.22 6.03
N GLN A 94 -13.84 0.93 6.22
CA GLN A 94 -13.83 2.26 6.85
C GLN A 94 -14.56 3.30 6.00
N TRP A 95 -14.33 3.33 4.68
CA TRP A 95 -15.04 4.25 3.78
C TRP A 95 -16.55 3.99 3.74
N ASP A 96 -16.95 2.72 3.66
CA ASP A 96 -18.37 2.35 3.62
C ASP A 96 -19.09 2.72 4.93
N ASN A 97 -18.40 2.58 6.06
CA ASN A 97 -18.92 3.01 7.36
C ASN A 97 -19.15 4.52 7.42
N VAL A 98 -18.16 5.33 7.02
CA VAL A 98 -18.28 6.81 7.00
C VAL A 98 -19.42 7.25 6.09
N LEU A 99 -19.56 6.64 4.91
CA LEU A 99 -20.65 6.93 3.98
C LEU A 99 -22.01 6.60 4.59
N THR A 100 -22.11 5.49 5.33
CA THR A 100 -23.33 5.07 6.03
C THR A 100 -23.71 6.07 7.12
N ILE A 101 -22.74 6.52 7.93
CA ILE A 101 -22.95 7.53 8.96
C ILE A 101 -23.44 8.84 8.35
N TYR A 102 -22.82 9.30 7.26
CA TYR A 102 -23.23 10.52 6.58
C TYR A 102 -24.67 10.45 6.06
N LYS A 103 -25.06 9.33 5.44
CA LYS A 103 -26.44 9.09 4.98
C LYS A 103 -27.43 9.12 6.14
N LEU A 104 -27.09 8.47 7.25
CA LEU A 104 -27.91 8.47 8.46
C LEU A 104 -28.09 9.88 9.01
N MET A 105 -27.01 10.66 9.10
CA MET A 105 -27.07 12.03 9.60
C MET A 105 -27.93 12.92 8.69
N LYS A 106 -27.81 12.77 7.36
CA LYS A 106 -28.67 13.49 6.41
C LYS A 106 -30.14 13.09 6.56
N PHE A 107 -30.43 11.81 6.77
CA PHE A 107 -31.78 11.32 7.04
C PHE A 107 -32.34 11.95 8.32
N VAL A 108 -31.64 11.83 9.44
CA VAL A 108 -32.03 12.43 10.73
C VAL A 108 -32.31 13.93 10.59
N ASN A 109 -31.43 14.68 9.93
CA ASN A 109 -31.60 16.12 9.73
C ASN A 109 -32.78 16.50 8.83
N HIS A 110 -33.20 15.61 7.92
CA HIS A 110 -34.37 15.84 7.08
C HIS A 110 -35.69 15.57 7.82
N PHE A 111 -35.68 14.73 8.85
CA PHE A 111 -36.89 14.31 9.58
C PHE A 111 -37.07 14.96 10.95
N LEU A 112 -36.01 15.51 11.55
CA LEU A 112 -36.02 16.06 12.92
C LEU A 112 -35.80 17.57 13.00
N ILE A 113 -35.65 18.25 11.86
CA ILE A 113 -35.60 19.72 11.73
C ILE A 113 -36.66 20.13 10.71
#